data_AF-A0A6N9RH06-F1
#
_entry.id   AF-A0A6N9RH06-F1
#
_cell.length_a   1.000
_cell.length_b   1.000
_cell.length_c   1.000
_cell.angle_alpha   90.00
_cell.angle_beta   90.00
_cell.angle_gamma   90.00
#
_symmetry.space_group_name_H-M   'P 1'
#
loop_
_entity.id
_entity.type
_entity.pdbx_description
1 polymer ?
#
loop_
_entity_poly.entity_id
_entity_poly.type
_entity_poly.pdbx_seq_one_letter_code
_entity_poly.pdbx_strand_id
1 'polypeptide(L)'
;MPALIAQKACLIMNSLSSPDNPSPFLAEPLAAMAMEPAIALGRTHARRLREIYRSAGWPCQDMLEIELLAGGMLERVAGPAGHETLRVSDAGVAWLAATLAVNRSTLSAHEALVERVACEMVRAGRIAWRTLSLRAQLPPVAEGEKTRWCMVRPDVFSIRNTTVETYLEPIVHEIKVKRSDLLGDLRRPDKRGAYLDLGGECWYVLGCDAKGRPIGAADEIPAECGVMQLDNGRLVVSRAAPRRARQNLPLGVWMALAKATPVAGLNDGVQGLLGECG
;
A
#
# COMPACT_ATOMS: atom_id res chain seq x y z
N MET A 1 22.52 85.75 16.10
CA MET A 1 22.56 86.62 17.30
C MET A 1 21.23 86.47 18.05
N PRO A 2 21.20 86.66 19.38
CA PRO A 2 20.28 85.97 20.31
C PRO A 2 18.94 86.71 20.53
N ALA A 3 17.96 86.27 21.35
CA ALA A 3 17.80 85.19 22.35
C ALA A 3 16.33 84.64 22.28
N LEU A 4 15.90 83.46 22.78
CA LEU A 4 15.93 82.87 24.15
C LEU A 4 15.30 83.82 25.21
N ILE A 5 14.18 83.53 25.91
CA ILE A 5 13.86 82.49 26.94
C ILE A 5 12.32 82.58 27.19
N ALA A 6 11.49 81.50 27.17
CA ALA A 6 11.03 80.64 28.29
C ALA A 6 10.22 81.35 29.44
N GLN A 7 9.29 80.73 30.20
CA GLN A 7 8.83 79.33 30.33
C GLN A 7 7.48 79.21 31.13
N LYS A 8 6.93 77.98 31.25
CA LYS A 8 5.83 77.48 32.15
C LYS A 8 4.37 77.87 31.81
N ALA A 9 3.34 77.04 32.08
CA ALA A 9 3.23 75.58 32.34
C ALA A 9 1.76 75.11 32.12
N CYS A 10 1.50 73.80 32.03
CA CYS A 10 0.21 73.21 31.62
C CYS A 10 -0.56 72.50 32.77
N LEU A 11 -1.76 71.95 32.47
CA LEU A 11 -2.85 71.39 33.32
C LEU A 11 -3.93 72.43 33.68
N ILE A 12 -5.24 72.15 33.68
CA ILE A 12 -6.02 70.89 33.84
C ILE A 12 -7.05 70.68 32.68
N MET A 13 -7.69 69.49 32.62
CA MET A 13 -8.63 68.98 31.59
C MET A 13 -9.98 69.73 31.42
N ASN A 14 -10.72 69.39 30.35
CA ASN A 14 -11.84 70.17 29.81
C ASN A 14 -13.23 69.49 29.83
N SER A 15 -14.25 70.35 29.84
CA SER A 15 -15.71 70.16 29.63
C SER A 15 -16.10 69.70 28.21
N LEU A 16 -17.32 69.22 27.82
CA LEU A 16 -18.63 68.80 28.41
C LEU A 16 -19.47 68.17 27.23
N SER A 17 -20.72 67.66 27.27
CA SER A 17 -21.78 67.38 28.28
C SER A 17 -22.89 66.47 27.68
N SER A 18 -23.51 65.62 28.50
CA SER A 18 -24.93 65.17 28.46
C SER A 18 -25.49 64.31 27.29
N PRO A 19 -26.66 63.65 27.46
CA PRO A 19 -27.11 62.52 26.63
C PRO A 19 -28.46 62.72 25.88
N ASP A 20 -28.80 61.77 24.99
CA ASP A 20 -30.17 61.23 24.88
C ASP A 20 -30.18 59.84 24.17
N ASN A 21 -31.29 59.09 24.29
CA ASN A 21 -31.48 57.67 23.87
C ASN A 21 -32.05 57.57 22.41
N PRO A 22 -32.23 56.38 21.74
CA PRO A 22 -32.09 54.99 22.22
C PRO A 22 -31.30 54.00 21.32
N SER A 23 -31.08 52.78 21.84
CA SER A 23 -30.49 51.66 21.11
C SER A 23 -31.45 51.01 20.09
N PRO A 24 -30.99 50.61 18.89
CA PRO A 24 -31.71 49.66 18.03
C PRO A 24 -31.48 48.21 18.49
N PHE A 25 -32.49 47.36 18.27
CA PHE A 25 -32.47 45.93 18.60
C PHE A 25 -31.99 45.07 17.42
N LEU A 26 -31.72 43.79 17.71
CA LEU A 26 -31.20 42.74 16.81
C LEU A 26 -31.48 42.88 15.30
N ALA A 27 -30.43 42.76 14.50
CA ALA A 27 -30.48 42.34 13.11
C ALA A 27 -29.55 41.12 12.89
N GLU A 28 -29.95 40.24 11.99
CA GLU A 28 -29.51 38.84 11.87
C GLU A 28 -28.04 38.61 11.41
N PRO A 29 -27.51 37.37 11.49
CA PRO A 29 -26.07 37.17 11.56
C PRO A 29 -25.33 37.52 10.27
N LEU A 30 -24.00 37.74 10.43
CA LEU A 30 -23.07 37.66 9.32
C LEU A 30 -23.21 36.29 8.66
N ALA A 31 -23.90 36.25 7.52
CA ALA A 31 -24.10 35.05 6.73
C ALA A 31 -22.74 34.59 6.20
N ALA A 32 -22.08 33.74 6.99
CA ALA A 32 -20.86 33.08 6.60
C ALA A 32 -21.19 32.16 5.42
N MET A 33 -21.03 32.70 4.20
CA MET A 33 -20.76 31.91 3.01
C MET A 33 -19.41 31.24 3.22
N ALA A 34 -19.42 30.20 4.07
CA ALA A 34 -18.34 29.26 4.23
C ALA A 34 -18.18 28.56 2.89
N MET A 35 -17.35 29.17 2.05
CA MET A 35 -16.92 28.60 0.79
C MET A 35 -16.07 27.39 1.16
N GLU A 36 -16.74 26.24 1.27
CA GLU A 36 -16.12 24.97 1.70
C GLU A 36 -14.84 24.78 0.89
N PRO A 37 -13.67 24.75 1.55
CA PRO A 37 -12.43 24.57 0.83
C PRO A 37 -12.51 23.22 0.13
N ALA A 38 -12.41 23.22 -1.20
CA ALA A 38 -12.40 22.00 -2.00
C ALA A 38 -11.07 21.25 -1.78
N ILE A 39 -10.92 20.64 -0.60
CA ILE A 39 -9.72 19.96 -0.14
C ILE A 39 -9.43 18.80 -1.11
N ALA A 40 -8.30 18.90 -1.80
CA ALA A 40 -7.88 17.93 -2.81
C ALA A 40 -7.35 16.64 -2.15
N LEU A 41 -8.26 15.82 -1.62
CA LEU A 41 -7.96 14.57 -0.93
C LEU A 41 -7.18 13.60 -1.85
N GLY A 42 -5.98 13.24 -1.41
CA GLY A 42 -5.01 12.50 -2.19
C GLY A 42 -4.69 11.10 -1.66
N ARG A 43 -3.62 10.50 -2.23
CA ARG A 43 -3.18 9.13 -1.90
C ARG A 43 -2.72 8.97 -0.44
N THR A 44 -2.25 10.05 0.18
CA THR A 44 -1.88 10.16 1.61
C THR A 44 -3.11 10.11 2.50
N HIS A 45 -4.14 10.90 2.19
CA HIS A 45 -5.45 10.88 2.87
C HIS A 45 -6.08 9.49 2.76
N ALA A 46 -6.07 8.89 1.57
CA ALA A 46 -6.52 7.51 1.34
C ALA A 46 -5.70 6.46 2.09
N ARG A 47 -4.49 6.78 2.59
CA ARG A 47 -3.73 5.90 3.50
C ARG A 47 -4.15 6.14 4.94
N ARG A 48 -4.12 7.39 5.43
CA ARG A 48 -4.50 7.76 6.81
C ARG A 48 -5.92 7.31 7.15
N LEU A 49 -6.87 7.51 6.24
CA LEU A 49 -8.27 7.09 6.40
C LEU A 49 -8.42 5.55 6.52
N ARG A 50 -7.59 4.78 5.78
CA ARG A 50 -7.52 3.31 5.93
C ARG A 50 -6.76 2.85 7.17
N GLU A 51 -5.92 3.68 7.77
CA GLU A 51 -5.30 3.38 9.07
C GLU A 51 -6.35 3.56 10.17
N ILE A 52 -7.07 4.69 10.17
CA ILE A 52 -8.17 4.97 11.10
C ILE A 52 -9.26 3.89 11.01
N TYR A 53 -9.73 3.54 9.80
CA TYR A 53 -10.75 2.49 9.57
C TYR A 53 -10.40 1.10 10.13
N ARG A 54 -9.12 0.78 10.31
CA ARG A 54 -8.64 -0.52 10.85
C ARG A 54 -8.20 -0.42 12.32
N SER A 55 -8.56 0.65 13.01
CA SER A 55 -8.10 0.97 14.36
C SER A 55 -9.27 1.38 15.27
N ALA A 56 -8.97 1.57 16.57
CA ALA A 56 -9.91 2.15 17.52
C ALA A 56 -10.11 3.69 17.37
N GLY A 57 -9.55 4.32 16.33
CA GLY A 57 -9.78 5.73 16.02
C GLY A 57 -9.00 6.72 16.88
N TRP A 58 -7.84 6.37 17.43
CA TRP A 58 -7.06 7.31 18.24
C TRP A 58 -6.55 8.51 17.41
N PRO A 59 -6.87 9.77 17.76
CA PRO A 59 -6.45 10.94 16.98
C PRO A 59 -4.94 11.16 17.04
N CYS A 60 -4.30 11.36 15.88
CA CYS A 60 -2.91 11.81 15.78
C CYS A 60 -2.76 13.34 15.81
N GLN A 61 -3.86 14.07 15.60
CA GLN A 61 -3.94 15.54 15.51
C GLN A 61 -3.02 16.15 14.44
N ASP A 62 -2.83 15.43 13.32
CA ASP A 62 -2.00 15.89 12.20
C ASP A 62 -2.80 16.66 11.13
N MET A 63 -2.09 17.26 10.17
CA MET A 63 -2.71 18.04 9.09
C MET A 63 -3.62 17.19 8.18
N LEU A 64 -3.36 15.89 8.02
CA LEU A 64 -4.20 15.00 7.22
C LEU A 64 -5.52 14.71 7.94
N GLU A 65 -5.52 14.61 9.26
CA GLU A 65 -6.75 14.49 10.06
C GLU A 65 -7.58 15.78 10.03
N ILE A 66 -6.95 16.96 10.06
CA ILE A 66 -7.65 18.24 9.87
C ILE A 66 -8.31 18.28 8.49
N GLU A 67 -7.58 17.93 7.44
CA GLU A 67 -8.09 17.91 6.06
C GLU A 67 -9.19 16.84 5.84
N LEU A 68 -9.07 15.67 6.48
CA LEU A 68 -10.10 14.62 6.43
C LEU A 68 -11.36 14.95 7.24
N LEU A 69 -11.23 15.66 8.37
CA LEU A 69 -12.36 16.17 9.15
C LEU A 69 -13.08 17.29 8.42
N ALA A 70 -12.35 18.29 7.91
CA ALA A 70 -12.91 19.40 7.15
C ALA A 70 -13.53 18.93 5.81
N GLY A 71 -13.01 17.87 5.21
CA GLY A 71 -13.61 17.19 4.05
C GLY A 71 -14.72 16.19 4.39
N GLY A 72 -15.19 16.10 5.65
CA GLY A 72 -16.29 15.23 6.06
C GLY A 72 -16.04 13.72 5.97
N MET A 73 -14.80 13.28 5.76
CA MET A 73 -14.41 11.87 5.65
C MET A 73 -14.23 11.20 7.02
N LEU A 74 -14.00 12.00 8.05
CA LEU A 74 -13.91 11.60 9.45
C LEU A 74 -14.97 12.30 10.28
N GLU A 75 -15.39 11.66 11.36
CA GLU A 75 -16.27 12.21 12.39
C GLU A 75 -15.65 12.04 13.78
N ARG A 76 -15.83 13.03 14.67
CA ARG A 76 -15.39 12.95 16.06
C ARG A 76 -16.46 12.26 16.90
N VAL A 77 -16.05 11.25 17.67
CA VAL A 77 -16.91 10.50 18.58
C VAL A 77 -16.43 10.73 20.00
N ALA A 78 -17.27 11.34 20.83
CA ALA A 78 -16.99 11.51 22.25
C ALA A 78 -17.21 10.18 22.99
N GLY A 79 -16.16 9.62 23.58
CA GLY A 79 -16.22 8.44 24.43
C GLY A 79 -16.82 8.77 25.81
N PRO A 80 -17.40 7.78 26.52
CA PRO A 80 -18.09 7.99 27.80
C PRO A 80 -17.17 8.48 28.94
N ALA A 81 -15.85 8.40 28.76
CA ALA A 81 -14.84 8.94 29.67
C ALA A 81 -14.21 10.26 29.18
N GLY A 82 -14.90 11.01 28.31
CA GLY A 82 -14.50 12.37 27.89
C GLY A 82 -13.35 12.47 26.88
N HIS A 83 -12.82 11.35 26.40
CA HIS A 83 -11.84 11.32 25.30
C HIS A 83 -12.55 11.33 23.94
N GLU A 84 -11.98 11.99 22.93
CA GLU A 84 -12.46 11.89 21.55
C GLU A 84 -11.72 10.79 20.78
N THR A 85 -12.45 10.07 19.93
CA THR A 85 -11.89 9.24 18.86
C THR A 85 -12.39 9.70 17.49
N LEU A 86 -11.72 9.27 16.42
CA LEU A 86 -12.05 9.52 15.04
C LEU A 86 -12.63 8.26 14.41
N ARG A 87 -13.88 8.33 13.96
CA ARG A 87 -14.51 7.30 13.13
C ARG A 87 -14.48 7.74 11.67
N VAL A 88 -14.45 6.78 10.74
CA VAL A 88 -14.62 7.05 9.31
C VAL A 88 -16.10 7.17 9.01
N SER A 89 -16.52 8.32 8.47
CA SER A 89 -17.92 8.59 8.12
C SER A 89 -18.37 7.72 6.93
N ASP A 90 -19.67 7.60 6.70
CA ASP A 90 -20.18 6.87 5.53
C ASP A 90 -19.70 7.48 4.20
N ALA A 91 -19.48 8.80 4.15
CA ALA A 91 -18.84 9.48 3.02
C ALA A 91 -17.36 9.06 2.86
N GLY A 92 -16.62 8.94 3.96
CA GLY A 92 -15.27 8.40 3.98
C GLY A 92 -15.20 6.93 3.54
N VAL A 93 -16.15 6.09 3.96
CA VAL A 93 -16.27 4.69 3.52
C VAL A 93 -16.60 4.63 2.03
N ALA A 94 -17.55 5.43 1.54
CA ALA A 94 -17.90 5.51 0.12
C ALA A 94 -16.72 5.99 -0.74
N TRP A 95 -15.95 6.98 -0.28
CA TRP A 95 -14.75 7.46 -0.98
C TRP A 95 -13.61 6.44 -0.97
N LEU A 96 -13.43 5.68 0.12
CA LEU A 96 -12.52 4.52 0.13
C LEU A 96 -12.98 3.42 -0.84
N ALA A 97 -14.28 3.12 -0.89
CA ALA A 97 -14.83 2.13 -1.82
C ALA A 97 -14.67 2.56 -3.28
N ALA A 98 -14.95 3.82 -3.61
CA ALA A 98 -14.72 4.41 -4.93
C ALA A 98 -13.23 4.40 -5.29
N THR A 99 -12.35 4.77 -4.35
CA THR A 99 -10.89 4.70 -4.53
C THR A 99 -10.43 3.27 -4.80
N LEU A 100 -10.95 2.28 -4.07
CA LEU A 100 -10.64 0.86 -4.31
C LEU A 100 -11.18 0.36 -5.66
N ALA A 101 -12.38 0.79 -6.07
CA ALA A 101 -12.96 0.47 -7.36
C ALA A 101 -12.15 1.06 -8.53
N VAL A 102 -11.73 2.33 -8.43
CA VAL A 102 -10.87 3.00 -9.42
C VAL A 102 -9.48 2.38 -9.47
N ASN A 103 -8.85 2.06 -8.32
CA ASN A 103 -7.59 1.33 -8.33
C ASN A 103 -7.75 -0.07 -8.97
N ARG A 104 -8.86 -0.79 -8.70
CA ARG A 104 -9.15 -2.10 -9.30
C ARG A 104 -9.43 -2.03 -10.82
N SER A 105 -10.12 -0.99 -11.32
CA SER A 105 -10.36 -0.81 -12.76
C SER A 105 -9.13 -0.26 -13.52
N THR A 106 -8.16 0.30 -12.80
CA THR A 106 -6.86 0.75 -13.36
C THR A 106 -5.70 -0.22 -13.10
N LEU A 107 -5.95 -1.38 -12.48
CA LEU A 107 -5.00 -2.49 -12.46
C LEU A 107 -4.64 -2.85 -13.91
N SER A 108 -3.37 -2.72 -14.27
CA SER A 108 -2.88 -3.27 -15.53
C SER A 108 -3.10 -4.79 -15.56
N ALA A 109 -3.19 -5.38 -16.76
CA ALA A 109 -3.31 -6.83 -16.90
C ALA A 109 -2.18 -7.60 -16.18
N HIS A 110 -1.01 -6.96 -16.02
CA HIS A 110 0.09 -7.47 -15.20
C HIS A 110 -0.31 -7.49 -13.73
N GLU A 111 -0.57 -6.33 -13.12
CA GLU A 111 -0.93 -6.19 -11.70
C GLU A 111 -2.14 -7.05 -11.29
N ALA A 112 -3.15 -7.17 -12.15
CA ALA A 112 -4.30 -8.06 -11.91
C ALA A 112 -3.91 -9.54 -11.86
N LEU A 113 -2.92 -9.96 -12.66
CA LEU A 113 -2.36 -11.32 -12.62
C LEU A 113 -1.40 -11.49 -11.43
N VAL A 114 -0.63 -10.46 -11.03
CA VAL A 114 0.18 -10.45 -9.80
C VAL A 114 -0.70 -10.59 -8.55
N GLU A 115 -1.81 -9.85 -8.46
CA GLU A 115 -2.79 -9.99 -7.38
C GLU A 115 -3.37 -11.42 -7.36
N ARG A 116 -3.78 -11.96 -8.52
CA ARG A 116 -4.33 -13.32 -8.62
C ARG A 116 -3.34 -14.40 -8.16
N VAL A 117 -2.09 -14.38 -8.65
CA VAL A 117 -1.05 -15.34 -8.26
C VAL A 117 -0.77 -15.26 -6.76
N ALA A 118 -0.66 -14.06 -6.20
CA ALA A 118 -0.44 -13.89 -4.77
C ALA A 118 -1.64 -14.40 -3.94
N CYS A 119 -2.88 -14.15 -4.37
CA CYS A 119 -4.06 -14.68 -3.70
C CYS A 119 -4.14 -16.22 -3.75
N GLU A 120 -3.77 -16.88 -4.86
CA GLU A 120 -3.71 -18.35 -4.89
C GLU A 120 -2.58 -18.90 -3.99
N MET A 121 -1.43 -18.22 -3.87
CA MET A 121 -0.40 -18.62 -2.91
C MET A 121 -0.91 -18.55 -1.45
N VAL A 122 -1.64 -17.49 -1.08
CA VAL A 122 -2.20 -17.37 0.28
C VAL A 122 -3.33 -18.37 0.52
N ARG A 123 -4.17 -18.67 -0.50
CA ARG A 123 -5.14 -19.78 -0.44
C ARG A 123 -4.48 -21.15 -0.27
N ALA A 124 -3.28 -21.35 -0.83
CA ALA A 124 -2.46 -22.54 -0.62
C ALA A 124 -1.71 -22.55 0.73
N GLY A 125 -2.05 -21.66 1.67
CA GLY A 125 -1.45 -21.62 3.02
C GLY A 125 -0.02 -21.07 3.06
N ARG A 126 0.42 -20.37 2.01
CA ARG A 126 1.76 -19.75 1.92
C ARG A 126 1.71 -18.28 2.31
N ILE A 127 2.77 -17.78 2.94
CA ILE A 127 2.93 -16.35 3.16
C ILE A 127 3.52 -15.76 1.86
N ALA A 128 2.83 -14.80 1.26
CA ALA A 128 3.19 -14.22 -0.03
C ALA A 128 3.40 -12.71 0.06
N TRP A 129 4.30 -12.18 -0.77
CA TRP A 129 4.58 -10.76 -0.93
C TRP A 129 4.60 -10.40 -2.41
N ARG A 130 4.31 -9.13 -2.71
CA ARG A 130 4.45 -8.51 -4.03
C ARG A 130 5.49 -7.40 -3.98
N THR A 131 6.02 -7.03 -5.13
CA THR A 131 6.83 -5.79 -5.30
C THR A 131 8.10 -5.74 -4.41
N LEU A 132 8.66 -6.91 -4.04
CA LEU A 132 9.88 -6.96 -3.23
C LEU A 132 11.10 -6.46 -4.02
N SER A 133 12.14 -6.05 -3.30
CA SER A 133 13.49 -5.85 -3.85
C SER A 133 14.47 -6.70 -3.06
N LEU A 134 14.82 -7.86 -3.61
CA LEU A 134 15.65 -8.88 -2.96
C LEU A 134 17.06 -8.90 -3.53
N ARG A 135 18.04 -9.25 -2.68
CA ARG A 135 19.44 -9.42 -3.08
C ARG A 135 19.71 -10.90 -3.33
N ALA A 136 20.08 -11.25 -4.57
CA ALA A 136 20.33 -12.61 -5.02
C ALA A 136 21.82 -12.83 -5.33
N GLN A 137 22.29 -14.07 -5.21
CA GLN A 137 23.60 -14.48 -5.70
C GLN A 137 23.53 -14.87 -7.19
N LEU A 138 24.63 -14.64 -7.89
CA LEU A 138 24.86 -15.10 -9.25
C LEU A 138 26.20 -15.80 -9.35
N PRO A 139 26.33 -16.84 -10.19
CA PRO A 139 27.61 -17.48 -10.44
C PRO A 139 28.63 -16.44 -10.96
N PRO A 140 29.93 -16.67 -10.69
CA PRO A 140 31.01 -15.92 -11.33
C PRO A 140 30.93 -16.04 -12.87
N VAL A 141 31.56 -15.13 -13.62
CA VAL A 141 31.54 -15.19 -15.10
C VAL A 141 32.68 -16.07 -15.61
N ALA A 142 33.85 -15.98 -14.98
CA ALA A 142 34.99 -16.85 -15.21
C ALA A 142 35.34 -17.70 -13.97
N GLU A 143 36.02 -18.82 -14.19
CA GLU A 143 36.47 -19.71 -13.13
C GLU A 143 37.54 -19.01 -12.26
N GLY A 144 37.36 -19.03 -10.94
CA GLY A 144 38.19 -18.29 -9.98
C GLY A 144 37.72 -16.86 -9.65
N GLU A 145 36.72 -16.31 -10.35
CA GLU A 145 36.09 -15.04 -9.97
C GLU A 145 35.20 -15.16 -8.71
N LYS A 146 34.88 -14.02 -8.10
CA LYS A 146 33.99 -13.96 -6.93
C LYS A 146 32.51 -14.01 -7.33
N THR A 147 31.69 -14.66 -6.50
CA THR A 147 30.22 -14.67 -6.61
C THR A 147 29.68 -13.27 -6.79
N ARG A 148 28.92 -13.06 -7.87
CA ARG A 148 28.29 -11.78 -8.18
C ARG A 148 27.02 -11.62 -7.37
N TRP A 149 26.63 -10.39 -7.09
CA TRP A 149 25.39 -10.06 -6.39
C TRP A 149 24.56 -9.11 -7.23
N CYS A 150 23.25 -9.36 -7.30
CA CYS A 150 22.32 -8.48 -7.99
C CYS A 150 21.09 -8.16 -7.12
N MET A 151 20.46 -7.02 -7.40
CA MET A 151 19.13 -6.70 -6.88
C MET A 151 18.09 -7.13 -7.92
N VAL A 152 17.11 -7.93 -7.49
CA VAL A 152 16.02 -8.43 -8.33
C VAL A 152 14.66 -8.16 -7.69
N ARG A 153 13.61 -8.15 -8.52
CA ARG A 153 12.26 -7.77 -8.12
C ARG A 153 11.26 -8.81 -8.65
N PRO A 154 11.07 -9.93 -7.92
CA PRO A 154 10.06 -10.91 -8.29
C PRO A 154 8.66 -10.31 -8.16
N ASP A 155 7.78 -10.60 -9.12
CA ASP A 155 6.40 -10.11 -9.11
C ASP A 155 5.63 -10.64 -7.88
N VAL A 156 5.74 -11.96 -7.64
CA VAL A 156 5.29 -12.60 -6.39
C VAL A 156 6.42 -13.46 -5.84
N PHE A 157 6.74 -13.26 -4.56
CA PHE A 157 7.58 -14.15 -3.77
C PHE A 157 6.74 -14.77 -2.67
N SER A 158 6.94 -16.06 -2.36
CA SER A 158 6.25 -16.69 -1.23
C SER A 158 7.12 -17.71 -0.50
N ILE A 159 6.82 -17.92 0.77
CA ILE A 159 7.36 -19.01 1.61
C ILE A 159 6.20 -19.85 2.15
N ARG A 160 6.45 -21.12 2.43
CA ARG A 160 5.53 -21.95 3.21
C ARG A 160 5.35 -21.35 4.60
N ASN A 161 4.13 -21.36 5.13
CA ASN A 161 3.90 -21.02 6.54
C ASN A 161 4.43 -22.19 7.41
N THR A 162 5.52 -21.95 8.15
CA THR A 162 6.25 -22.95 8.94
C THR A 162 7.00 -22.27 10.09
N THR A 163 7.16 -22.97 11.21
CA THR A 163 8.04 -22.59 12.32
C THR A 163 9.47 -23.13 12.19
N VAL A 164 9.72 -24.00 11.21
CA VAL A 164 11.02 -24.63 10.95
C VAL A 164 11.64 -24.02 9.68
N GLU A 165 12.81 -23.37 9.82
CA GLU A 165 13.48 -22.64 8.73
C GLU A 165 13.77 -23.53 7.52
N THR A 166 14.21 -24.78 7.73
CA THR A 166 14.56 -25.70 6.64
C THR A 166 13.37 -26.18 5.80
N TYR A 167 12.15 -25.85 6.19
CA TYR A 167 10.91 -26.18 5.46
C TYR A 167 10.26 -24.98 4.77
N LEU A 168 10.98 -23.85 4.61
CA LEU A 168 10.44 -22.62 4.04
C LEU A 168 9.98 -22.74 2.58
N GLU A 169 10.55 -23.68 1.81
CA GLU A 169 10.22 -23.97 0.41
C GLU A 169 9.92 -22.68 -0.40
N PRO A 170 10.87 -21.73 -0.51
CA PRO A 170 10.60 -20.43 -1.13
C PRO A 170 10.27 -20.58 -2.63
N ILE A 171 9.42 -19.71 -3.18
CA ILE A 171 9.01 -19.76 -4.58
C ILE A 171 8.97 -18.34 -5.16
N VAL A 172 9.64 -18.16 -6.31
CA VAL A 172 9.50 -16.97 -7.17
C VAL A 172 8.49 -17.26 -8.28
N HIS A 173 7.55 -16.33 -8.48
CA HIS A 173 6.76 -16.24 -9.71
C HIS A 173 7.15 -14.95 -10.44
N GLU A 174 7.56 -15.08 -11.70
CA GLU A 174 7.72 -13.99 -12.66
C GLU A 174 6.54 -14.02 -13.63
N ILE A 175 5.91 -12.87 -13.83
CA ILE A 175 4.60 -12.77 -14.47
C ILE A 175 4.75 -12.05 -15.80
N LYS A 176 4.12 -12.58 -16.86
CA LYS A 176 4.29 -12.07 -18.22
C LYS A 176 2.94 -11.99 -18.92
N VAL A 177 2.55 -10.77 -19.29
CA VAL A 177 1.28 -10.49 -20.01
C VAL A 177 1.49 -9.88 -21.40
N LYS A 178 2.74 -9.77 -21.86
CA LYS A 178 3.09 -9.34 -23.21
C LYS A 178 4.14 -10.25 -23.81
N ARG A 179 3.92 -10.70 -25.05
CA ARG A 179 4.84 -11.56 -25.82
C ARG A 179 6.25 -10.98 -25.92
N SER A 180 6.37 -9.66 -26.11
CA SER A 180 7.65 -8.96 -26.20
C SER A 180 8.42 -8.92 -24.87
N ASP A 181 7.72 -8.81 -23.74
CA ASP A 181 8.32 -8.84 -22.41
C ASP A 181 8.84 -10.25 -22.08
N LEU A 182 8.05 -11.29 -22.39
CA LEU A 182 8.48 -12.69 -22.27
C LEU A 182 9.76 -12.96 -23.08
N LEU A 183 9.78 -12.59 -24.36
CA LEU A 183 10.97 -12.75 -25.21
C LEU A 183 12.14 -11.84 -24.82
N GLY A 184 11.88 -10.73 -24.13
CA GLY A 184 12.92 -9.89 -23.51
C GLY A 184 13.55 -10.56 -22.29
N ASP A 185 12.74 -11.23 -21.48
CA ASP A 185 13.15 -11.87 -20.23
C ASP A 185 13.93 -13.17 -20.44
N LEU A 186 13.43 -14.05 -21.33
CA LEU A 186 14.05 -15.35 -21.62
C LEU A 186 15.51 -15.24 -22.11
N ARG A 187 15.85 -14.12 -22.77
CA ARG A 187 17.20 -13.76 -23.22
C ARG A 187 18.17 -13.38 -22.09
N ARG A 188 17.71 -13.31 -20.83
CA ARG A 188 18.51 -12.86 -19.67
C ARG A 188 18.75 -14.03 -18.70
N PRO A 189 19.65 -14.99 -19.02
CA PRO A 189 19.91 -16.15 -18.17
C PRO A 189 20.29 -15.77 -16.73
N ASP A 190 21.07 -14.70 -16.53
CA ASP A 190 21.39 -14.16 -15.19
C ASP A 190 20.14 -13.84 -14.36
N LYS A 191 19.09 -13.23 -14.92
CA LYS A 191 17.88 -12.90 -14.14
C LYS A 191 17.18 -14.17 -13.63
N ARG A 192 17.06 -15.17 -14.51
CA ARG A 192 16.55 -16.51 -14.19
C ARG A 192 17.44 -17.23 -13.15
N GLY A 193 18.76 -17.12 -13.28
CA GLY A 193 19.72 -17.62 -12.29
C GLY A 193 19.52 -17.02 -10.90
N ALA A 194 19.33 -15.69 -10.81
CA ALA A 194 19.04 -15.00 -9.56
C ALA A 194 17.74 -15.45 -8.89
N TYR A 195 16.70 -15.76 -9.67
CA TYR A 195 15.44 -16.29 -9.13
C TYR A 195 15.53 -17.74 -8.69
N LEU A 196 16.30 -18.55 -9.41
CA LEU A 196 16.60 -19.93 -9.02
C LEU A 196 17.53 -20.00 -7.79
N ASP A 197 18.41 -19.01 -7.57
CA ASP A 197 19.04 -18.80 -6.27
C ASP A 197 17.97 -18.46 -5.21
N LEU A 198 17.16 -17.41 -5.43
CA LEU A 198 16.24 -16.94 -4.38
C LEU A 198 15.22 -17.98 -3.91
N GLY A 199 14.54 -18.64 -4.85
CA GLY A 199 13.49 -19.62 -4.56
C GLY A 199 13.96 -21.07 -4.53
N GLY A 200 14.92 -21.45 -5.38
CA GLY A 200 15.08 -22.87 -5.75
C GLY A 200 14.00 -23.33 -6.74
N GLU A 201 12.74 -22.95 -6.54
CA GLU A 201 11.69 -22.95 -7.58
C GLU A 201 11.50 -21.54 -8.19
N CYS A 202 11.46 -21.48 -9.52
CA CYS A 202 11.08 -20.30 -10.30
C CYS A 202 9.98 -20.67 -11.30
N TRP A 203 8.88 -19.91 -11.31
CA TRP A 203 7.72 -20.13 -12.15
C TRP A 203 7.47 -18.94 -13.08
N TYR A 204 7.26 -19.22 -14.37
CA TYR A 204 6.72 -18.24 -15.31
C TYR A 204 5.18 -18.37 -15.33
N VAL A 205 4.48 -17.28 -15.04
CA VAL A 205 3.01 -17.23 -15.16
C VAL A 205 2.64 -16.37 -16.37
N LEU A 206 2.02 -17.02 -17.36
CA LEU A 206 1.73 -16.44 -18.67
C LEU A 206 0.25 -16.03 -18.76
N GLY A 207 0.02 -14.74 -19.01
CA GLY A 207 -1.29 -14.21 -19.36
C GLY A 207 -1.69 -14.48 -20.81
N CYS A 208 -2.82 -13.91 -21.22
CA CYS A 208 -3.36 -14.02 -22.58
C CYS A 208 -2.99 -12.81 -23.46
N ASP A 209 -2.99 -13.02 -24.78
CA ASP A 209 -3.06 -11.97 -25.78
C ASP A 209 -4.49 -11.36 -25.87
N ALA A 210 -4.64 -10.31 -26.68
CA ALA A 210 -5.94 -9.65 -26.90
C ALA A 210 -6.99 -10.52 -27.62
N LYS A 211 -6.65 -11.78 -27.96
CA LYS A 211 -7.56 -12.80 -28.52
C LYS A 211 -7.78 -13.96 -27.54
N GLY A 212 -7.40 -13.81 -26.27
CA GLY A 212 -7.60 -14.80 -25.21
C GLY A 212 -6.60 -15.95 -25.18
N ARG A 213 -5.59 -15.96 -26.05
CA ARG A 213 -4.65 -17.09 -26.20
C ARG A 213 -3.39 -16.86 -25.36
N PRO A 214 -2.76 -17.89 -24.74
CA PRO A 214 -1.54 -17.69 -23.95
C PRO A 214 -0.43 -16.98 -24.74
N ILE A 215 0.32 -16.08 -24.09
CA ILE A 215 1.42 -15.32 -24.73
C ILE A 215 2.68 -16.17 -25.03
N GLY A 216 2.66 -17.46 -24.71
CA GLY A 216 3.74 -18.40 -24.98
C GLY A 216 3.37 -19.82 -24.54
N ALA A 217 4.05 -20.80 -25.13
CA ALA A 217 3.91 -22.22 -24.80
C ALA A 217 4.96 -22.66 -23.77
N ALA A 218 4.77 -23.83 -23.16
CA ALA A 218 5.57 -24.28 -22.02
C ALA A 218 6.96 -24.84 -22.42
N ASP A 219 7.11 -25.27 -23.66
CA ASP A 219 8.37 -25.66 -24.31
C ASP A 219 9.29 -24.46 -24.59
N GLU A 220 8.74 -23.27 -24.82
CA GLU A 220 9.52 -22.03 -24.91
C GLU A 220 10.19 -21.63 -23.58
N ILE A 221 9.68 -22.12 -22.46
CA ILE A 221 10.20 -21.79 -21.13
C ILE A 221 11.30 -22.79 -20.74
N PRO A 222 12.49 -22.32 -20.32
CA PRO A 222 13.61 -23.15 -19.86
C PRO A 222 13.18 -24.24 -18.87
N ALA A 223 13.68 -25.47 -19.08
CA ALA A 223 13.20 -26.68 -18.40
C ALA A 223 13.37 -26.65 -16.87
N GLU A 224 14.31 -25.85 -16.36
CA GLU A 224 14.54 -25.59 -14.94
C GLU A 224 13.50 -24.65 -14.29
N CYS A 225 12.52 -24.17 -15.05
CA CYS A 225 11.44 -23.32 -14.55
C CYS A 225 10.05 -23.96 -14.77
N GLY A 226 9.15 -23.72 -13.82
CA GLY A 226 7.73 -24.08 -13.94
C GLY A 226 6.97 -23.13 -14.85
N VAL A 227 5.81 -23.58 -15.34
CA VAL A 227 4.94 -22.82 -16.23
C VAL A 227 3.51 -22.93 -15.75
N MET A 228 2.89 -21.76 -15.49
CA MET A 228 1.45 -21.62 -15.35
C MET A 228 0.92 -20.75 -16.48
N GLN A 229 -0.29 -21.04 -16.94
CA GLN A 229 -1.03 -20.21 -17.90
C GLN A 229 -2.35 -19.76 -17.27
N LEU A 230 -2.77 -18.54 -17.58
CA LEU A 230 -4.11 -18.05 -17.26
C LEU A 230 -5.08 -18.59 -18.32
N ASP A 231 -5.96 -19.52 -17.95
CA ASP A 231 -7.03 -20.01 -18.82
C ASP A 231 -8.40 -19.72 -18.17
N ASN A 232 -9.31 -19.09 -18.93
CA ASN A 232 -10.66 -18.74 -18.48
C ASN A 232 -10.71 -18.08 -17.07
N GLY A 233 -9.68 -17.27 -16.74
CA GLY A 233 -9.53 -16.59 -15.45
C GLY A 233 -8.96 -17.46 -14.31
N ARG A 234 -8.67 -18.73 -14.55
CA ARG A 234 -8.03 -19.67 -13.60
C ARG A 234 -6.53 -19.82 -13.93
N LEU A 235 -5.72 -20.14 -12.92
CA LEU A 235 -4.33 -20.53 -13.15
C LEU A 235 -4.26 -22.05 -13.38
N VAL A 236 -3.68 -22.45 -14.50
CA VAL A 236 -3.48 -23.85 -14.89
C VAL A 236 -1.99 -24.14 -14.96
N VAL A 237 -1.53 -25.23 -14.33
CA VAL A 237 -0.12 -25.67 -14.40
C VAL A 237 0.12 -26.40 -15.71
N SER A 238 0.87 -25.77 -16.62
CA SER A 238 1.28 -26.36 -17.90
C SER A 238 2.53 -27.24 -17.74
N ARG A 239 3.42 -26.90 -16.79
CA ARG A 239 4.57 -27.71 -16.37
C ARG A 239 4.96 -27.37 -14.92
N ALA A 240 5.21 -28.36 -14.07
CA ALA A 240 5.70 -28.13 -12.72
C ALA A 240 7.13 -27.57 -12.72
N ALA A 241 7.48 -26.71 -11.75
CA ALA A 241 8.88 -26.34 -11.52
C ALA A 241 9.66 -27.52 -10.93
N PRO A 242 10.89 -27.81 -11.40
CA PRO A 242 11.77 -28.75 -10.73
C PRO A 242 12.17 -28.24 -9.34
N ARG A 243 11.80 -28.98 -8.29
CA ARG A 243 12.12 -28.60 -6.91
C ARG A 243 13.63 -28.64 -6.66
N ARG A 244 14.20 -27.51 -6.24
CA ARG A 244 15.55 -27.44 -5.67
C ARG A 244 15.45 -27.09 -4.20
N ALA A 245 15.97 -27.95 -3.33
CA ALA A 245 15.90 -27.78 -1.88
C ALA A 245 16.84 -26.65 -1.40
N ARG A 246 16.40 -25.39 -1.48
CA ARG A 246 17.06 -24.28 -0.77
C ARG A 246 16.67 -24.33 0.70
N GLN A 247 17.62 -24.70 1.56
CA GLN A 247 17.34 -24.98 2.96
C GLN A 247 17.10 -23.71 3.80
N ASN A 248 17.96 -22.69 3.69
CA ASN A 248 17.86 -21.47 4.50
C ASN A 248 17.80 -20.22 3.62
N LEU A 249 17.11 -19.17 4.11
CA LEU A 249 17.09 -17.86 3.46
C LEU A 249 18.24 -16.98 3.98
N PRO A 250 18.99 -16.28 3.11
CA PRO A 250 19.99 -15.31 3.58
C PRO A 250 19.37 -14.23 4.46
N LEU A 251 20.07 -13.79 5.52
CA LEU A 251 19.58 -12.76 6.45
C LEU A 251 19.12 -11.47 5.74
N GLY A 252 19.76 -11.09 4.61
CA GLY A 252 19.34 -9.96 3.79
C GLY A 252 17.96 -10.12 3.14
N VAL A 253 17.52 -11.35 2.87
CA VAL A 253 16.15 -11.65 2.41
C VAL A 253 15.19 -11.55 3.59
N TRP A 254 15.50 -12.16 4.74
CA TRP A 254 14.72 -12.03 5.97
C TRP A 254 14.46 -10.56 6.36
N MET A 255 15.50 -9.71 6.31
CA MET A 255 15.40 -8.27 6.58
C MET A 255 14.58 -7.49 5.54
N ALA A 256 14.38 -8.02 4.33
CA ALA A 256 13.48 -7.45 3.33
C ALA A 256 12.03 -7.90 3.57
N LEU A 257 11.80 -9.18 3.89
CA LEU A 257 10.48 -9.72 4.23
C LEU A 257 9.91 -9.05 5.49
N ALA A 258 10.72 -8.90 6.55
CA ALA A 258 10.30 -8.26 7.80
C ALA A 258 9.96 -6.76 7.67
N LYS A 259 10.39 -6.10 6.58
CA LYS A 259 10.08 -4.70 6.26
C LYS A 259 8.91 -4.56 5.28
N ALA A 260 8.40 -5.67 4.73
CA ALA A 260 7.36 -5.69 3.72
C ALA A 260 6.08 -6.32 4.27
N THR A 261 4.95 -5.63 4.13
CA THR A 261 3.65 -6.22 4.45
C THR A 261 3.37 -7.39 3.50
N PRO A 262 3.08 -8.61 4.00
CA PRO A 262 2.60 -9.70 3.15
C PRO A 262 1.22 -9.36 2.56
N VAL A 263 0.82 -10.10 1.54
CA VAL A 263 -0.53 -10.03 0.99
C VAL A 263 -1.50 -10.62 2.01
N ALA A 264 -2.45 -9.80 2.45
CA ALA A 264 -3.49 -10.17 3.40
C ALA A 264 -4.28 -11.39 2.91
N GLY A 265 -4.62 -12.28 3.84
CA GLY A 265 -5.45 -13.45 3.58
C GLY A 265 -6.93 -13.11 3.47
N LEU A 266 -7.66 -13.98 2.78
CA LEU A 266 -9.13 -13.95 2.77
C LEU A 266 -9.74 -14.28 4.14
N ASN A 267 -8.92 -14.73 5.11
CA ASN A 267 -9.34 -15.19 6.44
C ASN A 267 -8.81 -14.31 7.59
N ASP A 268 -8.15 -13.17 7.31
CA ASP A 268 -7.48 -12.31 8.33
C ASP A 268 -8.45 -11.66 9.34
N GLY A 269 -9.75 -11.93 9.23
CA GLY A 269 -10.81 -11.48 10.15
C GLY A 269 -11.84 -12.54 10.53
N VAL A 270 -11.62 -13.83 10.23
CA VAL A 270 -12.58 -14.91 10.56
C VAL A 270 -12.04 -15.79 11.69
N GLN A 271 -11.94 -15.21 12.88
CA GLN A 271 -11.99 -16.02 14.10
C GLN A 271 -13.44 -16.51 14.24
N GLY A 272 -13.67 -17.80 14.03
CA GLY A 272 -14.99 -18.41 14.26
C GLY A 272 -15.43 -18.22 15.71
N LEU A 273 -16.72 -17.94 15.91
CA LEU A 273 -17.30 -17.72 17.24
C LEU A 273 -17.06 -18.97 18.11
N LEU A 274 -16.29 -18.82 19.19
CA LEU A 274 -15.92 -19.94 20.07
C LEU A 274 -17.04 -20.27 21.06
N GLY A 275 -18.11 -20.85 20.52
CA GLY A 275 -19.27 -21.34 21.25
C GLY A 275 -20.35 -20.30 21.48
N GLU A 276 -21.60 -20.75 21.39
CA GLU A 276 -22.69 -20.15 22.16
C GLU A 276 -22.61 -20.75 23.58
N CYS A 277 -22.62 -19.91 24.61
CA CYS A 277 -22.83 -20.40 25.97
C CYS A 277 -24.32 -20.74 26.13
N GLY A 278 -24.61 -21.99 26.54
CA GLY A 278 -25.93 -22.40 27.03
C GLY A 278 -26.15 -22.03 28.49
#